data_AF-A0A8S2KVR6-F1
#
_entry.id   AF-A0A8S2KVR6-F1
#
_cell.length_a   1.000
_cell.length_b   1.000
_cell.length_c   1.000
_cell.angle_alpha   90.00
_cell.angle_beta   90.00
_cell.angle_gamma   90.00
#
_symmetry.space_group_name_H-M   'P 1'
#
loop_
_entity.id
_entity.type
_entity.pdbx_description
1 polymer ?
#
loop_
_entity_poly.entity_id
_entity_poly.type
_entity_poly.pdbx_seq_one_letter_code
_entity_poly.pdbx_strand_id
1 'polypeptide(L)'
;MHQDYNQDPPPLDTVARIVNIFHEDTIGQEFFDTVLDLFTTFDRTNHFQDRAMFANDRTHILNSILCSFTAADTLPKIQDRIDSYFYICCRIDEYDIRVRPYYQLWSATGHNKELRQALHNFLVQIFVETKGAKPNLHINDKNQLKKMDIREHLVNITTINNEDTLLTFLVLCKLSFQSSMIVDDNQHRLRWIDVVSKLKFSQLTLQQIITTYIDYKEAFNEFTFDIPALIHLITIAHPLPNANYSPFSTFMHLVQNLSLSSEMFYEQFLDIFTLRIRNQYYYFHHVGDLLRALKSRETLFGKYFQVYSTWINEDEVWKMFLYLFENTDLSEMVQNHLVLNLAKRFPTADIDKFYHDIKSAQNRLETITSVHRESYVKVLEAIISAFVDKHRYNTRYCYPLTEQQLKQFFRLALSLSLTYNLKQPPYSLIIERLVFKTGAQSHNKIQKMQLLFEKLIDFDQNLPPTIDPALAIRDEWLSDYSLNISTE
;
A
#
# COMPACT_ATOMS: atom_id res chain seq x y z
N MET A 1 14.02 76.44 8.08
CA MET A 1 12.66 75.92 7.83
C MET A 1 12.83 74.49 7.35
N HIS A 2 12.80 73.53 8.28
CA HIS A 2 12.75 72.11 7.95
C HIS A 2 11.29 71.78 7.65
N GLN A 3 10.98 71.46 6.40
CA GLN A 3 9.70 70.86 6.03
C GLN A 3 9.81 69.36 6.33
N ASP A 4 9.02 68.90 7.30
CA ASP A 4 8.70 67.49 7.52
C ASP A 4 7.96 66.95 6.28
N TYR A 5 8.72 66.46 5.30
CA TYR A 5 8.22 65.58 4.25
C TYR A 5 8.49 64.14 4.68
N ASN A 6 7.69 63.62 5.61
CA ASN A 6 7.63 62.19 5.94
C ASN A 6 6.31 61.87 6.68
N GLN A 7 5.21 62.53 6.29
CA GLN A 7 3.89 62.03 6.62
C GLN A 7 3.36 61.31 5.40
N ASP A 8 3.21 60.00 5.52
CA ASP A 8 2.51 59.20 4.53
C ASP A 8 1.16 59.85 4.23
N PRO A 9 0.77 59.98 2.95
CA PRO A 9 -0.49 60.60 2.58
C PRO A 9 -1.65 59.88 3.29
N PRO A 10 -2.70 60.61 3.73
CA PRO A 10 -3.82 60.02 4.45
C PRO A 10 -4.50 58.95 3.58
N PRO A 11 -4.88 57.80 4.17
CA PRO A 11 -5.50 56.72 3.43
C PRO A 11 -6.81 57.18 2.79
N LEU A 12 -7.15 56.59 1.64
CA LEU A 12 -8.44 56.83 0.98
C LEU A 12 -9.61 56.51 1.90
N ASP A 13 -10.73 57.21 1.74
CA ASP A 13 -11.97 56.96 2.49
C ASP A 13 -12.42 55.49 2.40
N THR A 14 -12.21 54.85 1.24
CA THR A 14 -12.47 53.41 1.05
C THR A 14 -11.58 52.52 1.92
N VAL A 15 -10.32 52.91 2.16
CA VAL A 15 -9.40 52.18 3.06
C VAL A 15 -9.87 52.31 4.51
N ALA A 16 -10.28 53.50 4.94
CA ALA A 16 -10.85 53.71 6.27
C ALA A 16 -12.10 52.84 6.49
N ARG A 17 -12.96 52.70 5.47
CA ARG A 17 -14.13 51.81 5.51
C ARG A 17 -13.74 50.33 5.59
N ILE A 18 -12.73 49.89 4.83
CA ILE A 18 -12.20 48.51 4.93
C ILE A 18 -11.64 48.24 6.33
N VAL A 19 -10.95 49.20 6.94
CA VAL A 19 -10.41 49.05 8.30
C VAL A 19 -11.54 48.94 9.34
N ASN A 20 -12.58 49.74 9.20
CA ASN A 20 -13.68 49.79 10.16
C ASN A 20 -14.59 48.56 10.13
N ILE A 21 -14.68 47.84 9.00
CA ILE A 21 -15.60 46.69 8.87
C ILE A 21 -15.31 45.59 9.89
N PHE A 22 -14.05 45.42 10.31
CA PHE A 22 -13.67 44.37 11.25
C PHE A 22 -14.31 44.56 12.63
N HIS A 23 -14.66 45.80 13.01
CA HIS A 23 -15.32 46.15 14.26
C HIS A 23 -16.84 45.98 14.22
N GLU A 24 -17.45 45.77 13.05
CA GLU A 24 -18.90 45.55 12.94
C GLU A 24 -19.31 44.22 13.61
N ASP A 25 -20.61 43.99 13.78
CA ASP A 25 -21.16 42.76 14.39
C ASP A 25 -21.65 41.73 13.35
N THR A 26 -21.64 42.07 12.07
CA THR A 26 -22.12 41.23 10.97
C THR A 26 -21.26 39.97 10.82
N ILE A 27 -21.86 38.82 10.48
CA ILE A 27 -21.16 37.52 10.32
C ILE A 27 -21.68 36.77 9.08
N GLY A 28 -21.01 35.68 8.70
CA GLY A 28 -21.43 34.81 7.60
C GLY A 28 -21.52 35.54 6.25
N GLN A 29 -22.57 35.24 5.48
CA GLN A 29 -22.79 35.78 4.14
C GLN A 29 -22.91 37.32 4.13
N GLU A 30 -23.58 37.91 5.11
CA GLU A 30 -23.78 39.38 5.16
C GLU A 30 -22.45 40.13 5.32
N PHE A 31 -21.58 39.63 6.20
CA PHE A 31 -20.23 40.17 6.34
C PHE A 31 -19.43 39.99 5.05
N PHE A 32 -19.52 38.81 4.43
CA PHE A 32 -18.83 38.52 3.18
C PHE A 32 -19.25 39.46 2.04
N ASP A 33 -20.54 39.68 1.86
CA ASP A 33 -21.08 40.57 0.81
C ASP A 33 -20.57 42.01 1.00
N THR A 34 -20.48 42.46 2.26
CA THR A 34 -19.96 43.78 2.60
C THR A 34 -18.46 43.88 2.31
N VAL A 35 -17.66 42.88 2.69
CA VAL A 35 -16.22 42.81 2.35
C VAL A 35 -16.02 42.80 0.84
N LEU A 36 -16.81 42.02 0.10
CA LEU A 36 -16.76 41.93 -1.35
C LEU A 36 -17.03 43.29 -2.01
N ASP A 37 -18.06 44.01 -1.57
CA ASP A 37 -18.40 45.34 -2.09
C ASP A 37 -17.30 46.37 -1.80
N LEU A 38 -16.75 46.38 -0.58
CA LEU A 38 -15.68 47.30 -0.20
C LEU A 38 -14.41 47.08 -1.03
N PHE A 39 -13.98 45.83 -1.20
CA PHE A 39 -12.79 45.52 -2.01
C PHE A 39 -13.03 45.79 -3.51
N THR A 40 -14.24 45.53 -4.02
CA THR A 40 -14.60 45.88 -5.40
C THR A 40 -14.62 47.39 -5.61
N THR A 41 -15.07 48.15 -4.63
CA THR A 41 -15.05 49.62 -4.66
C THR A 41 -13.61 50.12 -4.63
N PHE A 42 -12.76 49.57 -3.76
CA PHE A 42 -11.33 49.89 -3.68
C PHE A 42 -10.61 49.64 -5.01
N ASP A 43 -10.93 48.56 -5.72
CA ASP A 43 -10.37 48.31 -7.05
C ASP A 43 -10.71 49.40 -8.07
N ARG A 44 -11.98 49.81 -8.08
CA ARG A 44 -12.50 50.82 -9.01
C ARG A 44 -11.89 52.18 -8.73
N THR A 45 -11.80 52.58 -7.46
CA THR A 45 -11.24 53.88 -7.07
C THR A 45 -9.74 53.94 -7.32
N ASN A 46 -9.04 52.81 -7.19
CA ASN A 46 -7.58 52.78 -7.32
C ASN A 46 -7.07 52.33 -8.68
N HIS A 47 -7.93 52.15 -9.68
CA HIS A 47 -7.51 51.69 -11.01
C HIS A 47 -6.49 52.64 -11.68
N PHE A 48 -6.46 53.91 -11.31
CA PHE A 48 -5.58 54.95 -11.85
C PHE A 48 -4.63 55.59 -10.81
N GLN A 49 -4.53 55.01 -9.61
CA GLN A 49 -3.73 55.57 -8.52
C GLN A 49 -2.22 55.34 -8.74
N ASP A 50 -1.38 56.25 -8.21
CA ASP A 50 0.07 56.04 -8.15
C ASP A 50 0.39 54.76 -7.38
N ARG A 51 1.35 53.99 -7.91
CA ARG A 51 1.85 52.75 -7.32
C ARG A 51 2.31 52.92 -5.86
N ALA A 52 2.94 54.04 -5.52
CA ALA A 52 3.43 54.29 -4.17
C ALA A 52 2.27 54.45 -3.16
N MET A 53 1.23 55.21 -3.54
CA MET A 53 0.03 55.36 -2.70
C MET A 53 -0.72 54.04 -2.56
N PHE A 54 -0.90 53.29 -3.67
CA PHE A 54 -1.54 51.98 -3.63
C PHE A 54 -0.80 50.98 -2.73
N ALA A 55 0.54 51.01 -2.73
CA ALA A 55 1.35 50.18 -1.86
C ALA A 55 1.18 50.54 -0.37
N ASN A 56 1.03 51.84 -0.05
CA ASN A 56 0.77 52.30 1.31
C ASN A 56 -0.63 51.88 1.79
N ASP A 57 -1.65 52.14 0.97
CA ASP A 57 -3.05 51.74 1.25
C ASP A 57 -3.17 50.24 1.50
N ARG A 58 -2.54 49.41 0.65
CA ARG A 58 -2.47 47.95 0.84
C ARG A 58 -1.83 47.59 2.18
N THR A 59 -0.74 48.26 2.56
CA THR A 59 -0.02 47.98 3.81
C THR A 59 -0.88 48.35 5.03
N HIS A 60 -1.62 49.46 4.97
CA HIS A 60 -2.60 49.82 6.01
C HIS A 60 -3.72 48.79 6.14
N ILE A 61 -4.28 48.32 5.01
CA ILE A 61 -5.29 47.27 5.00
C ILE A 61 -4.73 45.99 5.65
N LEU A 62 -3.54 45.55 5.25
CA LEU A 62 -2.90 44.35 5.78
C LEU A 62 -2.69 44.43 7.30
N ASN A 63 -2.16 45.55 7.79
CA ASN A 63 -1.93 45.75 9.23
C ASN A 63 -3.24 45.70 10.03
N SER A 64 -4.31 46.30 9.51
CA SER A 64 -5.64 46.26 10.14
C SER A 64 -6.20 44.83 10.20
N ILE A 65 -6.06 44.05 9.12
CA ILE A 65 -6.48 42.64 9.10
C ILE A 65 -5.69 41.83 10.13
N LEU A 66 -4.36 42.03 10.21
CA LEU A 66 -3.53 41.34 11.19
C LEU A 66 -3.91 41.71 12.64
N CYS A 67 -4.20 42.98 12.91
CA CYS A 67 -4.70 43.42 14.21
C CYS A 67 -6.03 42.72 14.58
N SER A 68 -6.90 42.44 13.61
CA SER A 68 -8.19 41.77 13.85
C SER A 68 -8.03 40.39 14.50
N PHE A 69 -6.96 39.64 14.19
CA PHE A 69 -6.64 38.34 14.80
C PHE A 69 -6.17 38.43 16.26
N THR A 70 -5.98 39.64 16.80
CA THR A 70 -5.55 39.87 18.19
C THR A 70 -6.53 40.71 18.99
N ALA A 71 -7.49 41.36 18.33
CA ALA A 71 -8.42 42.28 18.96
C ALA A 71 -9.55 41.52 19.67
N ALA A 72 -9.77 41.83 20.96
CA ALA A 72 -10.69 41.08 21.83
C ALA A 72 -12.16 41.16 21.38
N ASP A 73 -12.55 42.25 20.72
CA ASP A 73 -13.89 42.48 20.17
C ASP A 73 -14.14 41.73 18.85
N THR A 74 -13.07 41.44 18.10
CA THR A 74 -13.16 40.84 16.76
C THR A 74 -12.91 39.33 16.79
N LEU A 75 -11.99 38.86 17.63
CA LEU A 75 -11.55 37.48 17.71
C LEU A 75 -12.71 36.46 17.80
N PRO A 76 -13.77 36.66 18.62
CA PRO A 76 -14.88 35.70 18.71
C PRO A 76 -15.69 35.55 17.41
N LYS A 77 -15.66 36.58 16.54
CA LYS A 77 -16.45 36.66 15.31
C LYS A 77 -15.75 36.01 14.13
N ILE A 78 -14.42 35.93 14.15
CA ILE A 78 -13.62 35.45 13.00
C ILE A 78 -14.01 34.03 12.61
N GLN A 79 -14.38 33.17 13.57
CA GLN A 79 -14.81 31.79 13.31
C GLN A 79 -15.99 31.70 12.32
N ASP A 80 -16.86 32.72 12.32
CA ASP A 80 -18.06 32.81 11.48
C ASP A 80 -17.86 33.80 10.32
N ARG A 81 -16.62 34.27 10.08
CA ARG A 81 -16.21 35.19 9.01
C ARG A 81 -15.11 34.61 8.11
N ILE A 82 -14.74 33.34 8.28
CA ILE A 82 -13.56 32.74 7.64
C ILE A 82 -13.53 32.89 6.11
N ASP A 83 -14.70 32.82 5.46
CA ASP A 83 -14.85 32.99 4.01
C ASP A 83 -14.29 34.33 3.54
N SER A 84 -14.57 35.38 4.31
CA SER A 84 -14.07 36.72 4.03
C SER A 84 -12.56 36.81 4.16
N TYR A 85 -11.96 36.12 5.15
CA TYR A 85 -10.52 36.09 5.31
C TYR A 85 -9.81 35.32 4.20
N PHE A 86 -10.40 34.24 3.67
CA PHE A 86 -9.89 33.59 2.46
C PHE A 86 -9.97 34.51 1.25
N TYR A 87 -11.11 35.19 1.04
CA TYR A 87 -11.23 36.17 -0.03
C TYR A 87 -10.21 37.30 0.09
N ILE A 88 -10.04 37.86 1.29
CA ILE A 88 -9.04 38.89 1.57
C ILE A 88 -7.63 38.40 1.25
N CYS A 89 -7.25 37.16 1.63
CA CYS A 89 -5.96 36.58 1.24
C CYS A 89 -5.74 36.64 -0.27
N CYS A 90 -6.72 36.22 -1.07
CA CYS A 90 -6.65 36.26 -2.53
C CYS A 90 -6.52 37.69 -3.07
N ARG A 91 -7.26 38.64 -2.49
CA ARG A 91 -7.18 40.06 -2.87
C ARG A 91 -5.81 40.65 -2.60
N ILE A 92 -5.20 40.32 -1.46
CA ILE A 92 -3.84 40.74 -1.12
C ILE A 92 -2.82 40.14 -2.10
N ASP A 93 -2.98 38.88 -2.55
CA ASP A 93 -2.13 38.32 -3.60
C ASP A 93 -2.22 39.09 -4.92
N GLU A 94 -3.45 39.41 -5.36
CA GLU A 94 -3.68 40.20 -6.57
C GLU A 94 -3.03 41.60 -6.45
N TYR A 95 -3.08 42.21 -5.27
CA TYR A 95 -2.44 43.50 -4.99
C TYR A 95 -0.91 43.42 -4.97
N ASP A 96 -0.36 42.35 -4.40
CA ASP A 96 1.08 42.12 -4.40
C ASP A 96 1.62 41.97 -5.83
N ILE A 97 0.90 41.29 -6.73
CA ILE A 97 1.26 41.20 -8.15
C ILE A 97 1.28 42.60 -8.79
N ARG A 98 0.30 43.44 -8.49
CA ARG A 98 0.18 44.81 -9.03
C ARG A 98 1.30 45.74 -8.54
N VAL A 99 1.71 45.60 -7.27
CA VAL A 99 2.76 46.43 -6.66
C VAL A 99 4.17 46.01 -7.08
N ARG A 100 4.39 44.79 -7.62
CA ARG A 100 5.74 44.30 -7.99
C ARG A 100 6.29 44.85 -9.31
N PRO A 101 7.55 45.35 -9.34
CA PRO A 101 8.23 45.66 -10.60
C PRO A 101 8.32 44.42 -11.51
N TYR A 102 8.19 44.60 -12.83
CA TYR A 102 8.09 43.54 -13.84
C TYR A 102 9.25 42.51 -13.80
N TYR A 103 10.39 42.85 -13.22
CA TYR A 103 11.59 41.99 -13.12
C TYR A 103 11.67 41.15 -11.82
N GLN A 104 10.74 41.31 -10.86
CA GLN A 104 10.73 40.58 -9.58
C GLN A 104 9.54 39.59 -9.43
N LEU A 105 8.87 39.25 -10.54
CA LEU A 105 7.78 38.26 -10.53
C LEU A 105 8.21 36.87 -10.03
N TRP A 106 9.50 36.55 -10.08
CA TRP A 106 10.05 35.20 -9.77
C TRP A 106 10.41 34.97 -8.30
N SER A 107 10.31 35.98 -7.42
CA SER A 107 10.53 35.81 -5.97
C SER A 107 9.24 36.10 -5.20
N ALA A 108 8.62 35.08 -4.60
CA ALA A 108 7.45 35.25 -3.73
C ALA A 108 7.80 36.17 -2.54
N THR A 109 7.14 37.33 -2.42
CA THR A 109 7.31 38.29 -1.32
C THR A 109 6.52 37.86 -0.08
N GLY A 110 7.08 38.09 1.11
CA GLY A 110 6.64 37.52 2.39
C GLY A 110 5.42 38.14 3.10
N HIS A 111 4.73 39.15 2.55
CA HIS A 111 3.66 39.85 3.28
C HIS A 111 2.35 39.05 3.38
N ASN A 112 1.93 38.34 2.32
CA ASN A 112 0.79 37.42 2.43
C ASN A 112 1.12 36.17 3.27
N LYS A 113 2.40 35.87 3.47
CA LYS A 113 2.81 34.73 4.31
C LYS A 113 2.40 34.95 5.77
N GLU A 114 2.56 36.16 6.30
CA GLU A 114 2.15 36.50 7.67
C GLU A 114 0.64 36.42 7.85
N LEU A 115 -0.13 36.97 6.90
CA LEU A 115 -1.59 36.89 6.93
C LEU A 115 -2.09 35.44 6.84
N ARG A 116 -1.58 34.66 5.88
CA ARG A 116 -1.93 33.24 5.75
C ARG A 116 -1.55 32.46 7.00
N GLN A 117 -0.40 32.74 7.61
CA GLN A 117 0.02 32.09 8.86
C GLN A 117 -0.91 32.45 10.02
N ALA A 118 -1.28 33.73 10.17
CA ALA A 118 -2.21 34.19 11.20
C ALA A 118 -3.59 33.52 11.03
N LEU A 119 -4.10 33.48 9.80
CA LEU A 119 -5.33 32.77 9.47
C LEU A 119 -5.23 31.28 9.81
N HIS A 120 -4.19 30.59 9.35
CA HIS A 120 -4.01 29.15 9.62
C HIS A 120 -3.91 28.84 11.13
N ASN A 121 -3.15 29.63 11.88
CA ASN A 121 -3.06 29.49 13.34
C ASN A 121 -4.44 29.62 14.00
N PHE A 122 -5.23 30.60 13.58
CA PHE A 122 -6.57 30.81 14.10
C PHE A 122 -7.53 29.68 13.72
N LEU A 123 -7.49 29.21 12.47
CA LEU A 123 -8.29 28.06 12.01
C LEU A 123 -7.96 26.80 12.82
N VAL A 124 -6.68 26.53 13.08
CA VAL A 124 -6.22 25.41 13.92
C VAL A 124 -6.74 25.54 15.34
N GLN A 125 -6.62 26.73 15.95
CA GLN A 125 -7.11 26.98 17.30
C GLN A 125 -8.59 26.60 17.43
N ILE A 126 -9.46 27.12 16.56
CA ILE A 126 -10.90 26.79 16.58
C ILE A 126 -11.13 25.31 16.32
N PHE A 127 -10.42 24.74 15.36
CA PHE A 127 -10.57 23.33 15.00
C PHE A 127 -10.26 22.42 16.20
N VAL A 128 -9.21 22.72 16.96
CA VAL A 128 -8.87 22.00 18.18
C VAL A 128 -9.91 22.24 19.28
N GLU A 129 -10.25 23.49 19.57
CA GLU A 129 -11.21 23.87 20.62
C GLU A 129 -12.59 23.23 20.42
N THR A 130 -13.02 23.12 19.17
CA THR A 130 -14.34 22.58 18.81
C THR A 130 -14.31 21.11 18.39
N LYS A 131 -13.18 20.42 18.56
CA LYS A 131 -12.98 19.03 18.12
C LYS A 131 -13.40 18.80 16.66
N GLY A 132 -13.06 19.76 15.81
CA GLY A 132 -13.31 19.75 14.38
C GLY A 132 -14.71 20.19 13.94
N ALA A 133 -15.63 20.51 14.85
CA ALA A 133 -16.97 20.97 14.49
C ALA A 133 -16.94 22.32 13.76
N LYS A 134 -16.01 23.21 14.11
CA LYS A 134 -15.69 24.47 13.42
C LYS A 134 -14.24 24.48 12.92
N PRO A 135 -13.85 25.42 12.05
CA PRO A 135 -14.69 26.38 11.32
C PRO A 135 -15.43 25.73 10.14
N ASN A 136 -16.46 26.41 9.61
CA ASN A 136 -17.24 25.94 8.46
C ASN A 136 -17.40 27.08 7.46
N LEU A 137 -17.51 26.75 6.17
CA LEU A 137 -17.86 27.74 5.16
C LEU A 137 -19.33 28.15 5.30
N HIS A 138 -19.62 29.44 5.14
CA HIS A 138 -20.95 30.02 5.24
C HIS A 138 -21.51 30.46 3.88
N ILE A 139 -20.65 30.71 2.90
CA ILE A 139 -21.07 31.09 1.54
C ILE A 139 -21.41 29.87 0.67
N ASN A 140 -22.40 30.05 -0.22
CA ASN A 140 -22.81 29.05 -1.22
C ASN A 140 -22.55 29.49 -2.67
N ASP A 141 -21.92 30.65 -2.89
CA ASP A 141 -21.59 31.13 -4.23
C ASP A 141 -20.39 30.37 -4.80
N LYS A 142 -20.66 29.55 -5.82
CA LYS A 142 -19.66 28.75 -6.53
C LYS A 142 -18.52 29.57 -7.15
N ASN A 143 -18.80 30.76 -7.67
CA ASN A 143 -17.76 31.59 -8.29
C ASN A 143 -16.86 32.22 -7.23
N GLN A 144 -17.43 32.64 -6.10
CA GLN A 144 -16.65 33.20 -4.99
C GLN A 144 -15.79 32.13 -4.32
N LEU A 145 -16.34 30.94 -4.08
CA LEU A 145 -15.58 29.80 -3.56
C LEU A 145 -14.43 29.39 -4.47
N LYS A 146 -14.63 29.44 -5.81
CA LYS A 146 -13.54 29.25 -6.77
C LYS A 146 -12.48 30.34 -6.67
N LYS A 147 -12.87 31.60 -6.48
CA LYS A 147 -11.95 32.73 -6.36
C LYS A 147 -11.12 32.68 -5.07
N MET A 148 -11.71 32.20 -3.97
CA MET A 148 -11.02 32.02 -2.68
C MET A 148 -9.93 30.95 -2.71
N ASP A 149 -9.98 30.03 -3.69
CA ASP A 149 -9.06 28.92 -3.90
C ASP A 149 -8.49 28.27 -2.62
N ILE A 150 -9.39 27.85 -1.72
CA ILE A 150 -9.03 27.19 -0.45
C ILE A 150 -8.13 25.96 -0.72
N ARG A 151 -8.28 25.32 -1.88
CA ARG A 151 -7.46 24.17 -2.27
C ARG A 151 -6.00 24.55 -2.50
N GLU A 152 -5.71 25.73 -3.02
CA GLU A 152 -4.33 26.21 -3.17
C GLU A 152 -3.62 26.26 -1.81
N HIS A 153 -4.30 26.73 -0.76
CA HIS A 153 -3.75 26.73 0.60
C HIS A 153 -3.39 25.32 1.07
N LEU A 154 -4.23 24.33 0.76
CA LEU A 154 -4.00 22.94 1.10
C LEU A 154 -2.84 22.31 0.29
N VAL A 155 -2.82 22.51 -1.03
CA VAL A 155 -1.82 21.90 -1.93
C VAL A 155 -0.40 22.44 -1.66
N ASN A 156 -0.29 23.65 -1.08
CA ASN A 156 0.98 24.21 -0.63
C ASN A 156 1.59 23.44 0.57
N ILE A 157 0.80 22.65 1.30
CA ILE A 157 1.31 21.75 2.32
C ILE A 157 1.76 20.46 1.63
N THR A 158 3.05 20.38 1.31
CA THR A 158 3.64 19.17 0.71
C THR A 158 4.32 18.25 1.74
N THR A 159 4.48 18.72 2.98
CA THR A 159 5.26 18.04 4.01
C THR A 159 4.60 18.18 5.38
N ILE A 160 4.50 17.08 6.13
CA ILE A 160 4.01 17.08 7.52
C ILE A 160 5.19 16.86 8.48
N ASN A 161 5.69 17.94 9.08
CA ASN A 161 6.88 17.92 9.94
C ASN A 161 6.55 17.67 11.43
N ASN A 162 5.39 18.14 11.88
CA ASN A 162 4.97 18.09 13.27
C ASN A 162 3.43 18.07 13.36
N GLU A 163 2.92 17.97 14.59
CA GLU A 163 1.49 17.93 14.88
C GLU A 163 0.77 19.22 14.45
N ASP A 164 1.36 20.39 14.64
CA ASP A 164 0.76 21.67 14.21
C ASP A 164 0.53 21.73 12.69
N THR A 165 1.50 21.25 11.91
CA THR A 165 1.38 21.17 10.45
C THR A 165 0.30 20.16 10.04
N LEU A 166 0.17 19.05 10.79
CA LEU A 166 -0.88 18.07 10.58
C LEU A 166 -2.26 18.65 10.88
N LEU A 167 -2.43 19.38 11.98
CA LEU A 167 -3.70 20.04 12.33
C LEU A 167 -4.07 21.10 11.29
N THR A 168 -3.09 21.88 10.82
CA THR A 168 -3.28 22.83 9.72
C THR A 168 -3.75 22.12 8.45
N PHE A 169 -3.14 20.99 8.11
CA PHE A 169 -3.54 20.16 6.98
C PHE A 169 -4.98 19.64 7.13
N LEU A 170 -5.35 19.12 8.31
CA LEU A 170 -6.70 18.59 8.57
C LEU A 170 -7.78 19.67 8.48
N VAL A 171 -7.57 20.86 9.06
CA VAL A 171 -8.57 21.94 8.99
C VAL A 171 -8.73 22.44 7.54
N LEU A 172 -7.63 22.54 6.77
CA LEU A 172 -7.71 22.91 5.36
C LEU A 172 -8.34 21.81 4.48
N CYS A 173 -8.11 20.54 4.79
CA CYS A 173 -8.85 19.42 4.17
C CYS A 173 -10.35 19.56 4.40
N LYS A 174 -10.77 19.80 5.65
CA LYS A 174 -12.20 19.98 6.00
C LYS A 174 -12.84 21.08 5.15
N LEU A 175 -12.23 22.27 5.12
CA LEU A 175 -12.76 23.41 4.36
C LEU A 175 -12.70 23.18 2.84
N SER A 176 -11.65 22.53 2.34
CA SER A 176 -11.52 22.18 0.92
C SER A 176 -12.58 21.18 0.48
N PHE A 177 -12.90 20.20 1.34
CA PHE A 177 -13.96 19.24 1.10
C PHE A 177 -15.34 19.90 1.10
N GLN A 178 -15.64 20.76 2.09
CA GLN A 178 -16.87 21.57 2.11
C GLN A 178 -17.02 22.42 0.84
N SER A 179 -15.96 23.13 0.44
CA SER A 179 -15.95 23.90 -0.81
C SER A 179 -16.21 23.01 -2.02
N SER A 180 -15.62 21.80 -2.07
CA SER A 180 -15.83 20.85 -3.16
C SER A 180 -17.27 20.37 -3.33
N MET A 181 -18.05 20.30 -2.25
CA MET A 181 -19.47 19.92 -2.36
C MET A 181 -20.32 20.96 -3.08
N ILE A 182 -19.91 22.22 -3.04
CA ILE A 182 -20.63 23.34 -3.66
C ILE A 182 -20.08 23.59 -5.06
N VAL A 183 -18.75 23.52 -5.22
CA VAL A 183 -18.06 23.88 -6.45
C VAL A 183 -18.07 22.75 -7.48
N ASP A 184 -17.87 21.52 -7.06
CA ASP A 184 -17.72 20.38 -7.98
C ASP A 184 -18.99 19.55 -8.07
N ASP A 185 -19.22 18.96 -9.23
CA ASP A 185 -20.32 18.02 -9.43
C ASP A 185 -20.05 16.72 -8.62
N ASN A 186 -21.10 15.96 -8.31
CA ASN A 186 -21.01 14.77 -7.45
C ASN A 186 -19.93 13.75 -7.87
N GLN A 187 -19.61 13.66 -9.16
CA GLN A 187 -18.58 12.73 -9.68
C GLN A 187 -17.15 13.26 -9.52
N HIS A 188 -16.97 14.56 -9.28
CA HIS A 188 -15.67 15.24 -9.23
C HIS A 188 -15.35 15.82 -7.84
N ARG A 189 -16.15 15.47 -6.83
CA ARG A 189 -15.90 15.90 -5.45
C ARG A 189 -14.52 15.43 -5.00
N LEU A 190 -13.86 16.29 -4.25
CA LEU A 190 -12.52 16.06 -3.75
C LEU A 190 -12.53 14.87 -2.78
N ARG A 191 -11.60 13.93 -2.94
CA ARG A 191 -11.41 12.79 -2.05
C ARG A 191 -10.08 12.89 -1.31
N TRP A 192 -9.89 12.04 -0.31
CA TRP A 192 -8.65 12.01 0.47
C TRP A 192 -7.42 11.74 -0.39
N ILE A 193 -7.52 10.83 -1.36
CA ILE A 193 -6.39 10.57 -2.26
C ILE A 193 -5.96 11.80 -3.06
N ASP A 194 -6.89 12.68 -3.44
CA ASP A 194 -6.60 13.86 -4.26
C ASP A 194 -5.76 14.89 -3.49
N VAL A 195 -5.95 14.95 -2.16
CA VAL A 195 -5.20 15.84 -1.27
C VAL A 195 -3.95 15.18 -0.68
N VAL A 196 -4.06 13.93 -0.23
CA VAL A 196 -2.95 13.18 0.38
C VAL A 196 -1.86 12.87 -0.63
N SER A 197 -2.18 12.64 -1.90
CA SER A 197 -1.19 12.41 -2.96
C SER A 197 -0.24 13.59 -3.19
N LYS A 198 -0.61 14.81 -2.74
CA LYS A 198 0.25 16.00 -2.80
C LYS A 198 1.32 16.01 -1.71
N LEU A 199 1.12 15.25 -0.64
CA LEU A 199 2.11 15.06 0.40
C LEU A 199 3.27 14.22 -0.15
N LYS A 200 4.48 14.77 -0.06
CA LYS A 200 5.72 14.13 -0.52
C LYS A 200 6.47 13.44 0.62
N PHE A 201 6.35 13.96 1.84
CA PHE A 201 7.14 13.51 2.98
C PHE A 201 6.42 13.77 4.30
N SER A 202 6.68 12.92 5.30
CA SER A 202 6.28 13.18 6.68
C SER A 202 7.37 12.78 7.66
N GLN A 203 7.60 13.62 8.68
CA GLN A 203 8.43 13.31 9.85
C GLN A 203 7.64 12.62 10.96
N LEU A 204 6.31 12.74 10.93
CA LEU A 204 5.43 12.02 11.86
C LEU A 204 5.34 10.56 11.45
N THR A 205 5.22 9.69 12.44
CA THR A 205 4.92 8.29 12.19
C THR A 205 3.50 8.14 11.63
N LEU A 206 3.28 7.11 10.82
CA LEU A 206 1.95 6.77 10.33
C LEU A 206 0.91 6.66 11.45
N GLN A 207 1.30 6.09 12.60
CA GLN A 207 0.41 5.95 13.74
C GLN A 207 0.01 7.30 14.34
N GLN A 208 0.93 8.25 14.46
CA GLN A 208 0.60 9.62 14.91
C GLN A 208 -0.41 10.27 13.97
N ILE A 209 -0.17 10.20 12.65
CA ILE A 209 -1.06 10.81 11.66
C ILE A 209 -2.49 10.25 11.77
N ILE A 210 -2.62 8.93 11.84
CA ILE A 210 -3.94 8.28 11.90
C ILE A 210 -4.61 8.49 13.25
N THR A 211 -3.88 8.47 14.37
CA THR A 211 -4.46 8.76 15.69
C THR A 211 -5.03 10.18 15.73
N THR A 212 -4.25 11.19 15.29
CA THR A 212 -4.76 12.57 15.22
C THR A 212 -5.96 12.67 14.29
N TYR A 213 -5.96 12.02 13.12
CA TYR A 213 -7.15 11.99 12.26
C TYR A 213 -8.38 11.40 12.97
N ILE A 214 -8.20 10.31 13.73
CA ILE A 214 -9.30 9.66 14.46
C ILE A 214 -9.91 10.60 15.49
N ASP A 215 -9.10 11.40 16.18
CA ASP A 215 -9.57 12.39 17.17
C ASP A 215 -10.52 13.43 16.55
N TYR A 216 -10.40 13.66 15.23
CA TYR A 216 -11.24 14.60 14.47
C TYR A 216 -12.12 13.93 13.41
N LYS A 217 -12.28 12.60 13.45
CA LYS A 217 -12.98 11.82 12.40
C LYS A 217 -14.39 12.34 12.13
N GLU A 218 -15.09 12.81 13.16
CA GLU A 218 -16.46 13.32 13.04
C GLU A 218 -16.56 14.54 12.11
N ALA A 219 -15.50 15.36 12.02
CA ALA A 219 -15.43 16.49 11.09
C ALA A 219 -15.43 16.07 9.62
N PHE A 220 -15.17 14.79 9.34
CA PHE A 220 -15.03 14.21 8.00
C PHE A 220 -16.07 13.12 7.71
N ASN A 221 -17.18 13.06 8.46
CA ASN A 221 -18.20 12.01 8.28
C ASN A 221 -18.75 11.92 6.83
N GLU A 222 -18.85 13.05 6.13
CA GLU A 222 -19.28 13.09 4.72
C GLU A 222 -18.14 12.79 3.71
N PHE A 223 -16.89 12.77 4.19
CA PHE A 223 -15.67 12.57 3.41
C PHE A 223 -14.79 11.54 4.09
N THR A 224 -15.23 10.29 4.06
CA THR A 224 -14.52 9.21 4.75
C THR A 224 -13.15 8.97 4.12
N PHE A 225 -12.16 8.71 4.98
CA PHE A 225 -10.81 8.37 4.56
C PHE A 225 -10.83 7.19 3.59
N ASP A 226 -10.15 7.31 2.44
CA ASP A 226 -10.16 6.27 1.41
C ASP A 226 -8.91 5.38 1.46
N ILE A 227 -9.03 4.15 0.94
CA ILE A 227 -7.95 3.15 0.92
C ILE A 227 -6.72 3.67 0.16
N PRO A 228 -6.84 4.25 -1.06
CA PRO A 228 -5.70 4.81 -1.77
C PRO A 228 -4.93 5.85 -0.96
N ALA A 229 -5.61 6.74 -0.23
CA ALA A 229 -4.98 7.74 0.62
C ALA A 229 -4.16 7.09 1.74
N LEU A 230 -4.69 6.03 2.38
CA LEU A 230 -3.96 5.30 3.43
C LEU A 230 -2.70 4.63 2.87
N ILE A 231 -2.81 4.02 1.69
CA ILE A 231 -1.68 3.41 1.00
C ILE A 231 -0.62 4.47 0.69
N HIS A 232 -1.01 5.65 0.19
CA HIS A 232 -0.08 6.74 -0.05
C HIS A 232 0.61 7.20 1.24
N LEU A 233 -0.13 7.39 2.34
CA LEU A 233 0.47 7.70 3.64
C LEU A 233 1.49 6.66 4.10
N ILE A 234 1.19 5.36 3.93
CA ILE A 234 2.15 4.27 4.20
C ILE A 234 3.42 4.42 3.37
N THR A 235 3.31 4.91 2.12
CA THR A 235 4.49 5.09 1.27
C THR A 235 5.39 6.24 1.72
N ILE A 236 4.82 7.34 2.22
CA ILE A 236 5.59 8.55 2.57
C ILE A 236 5.99 8.64 4.06
N ALA A 237 5.18 8.10 4.98
CA ALA A 237 5.38 8.18 6.44
C ALA A 237 6.03 6.92 7.02
N HIS A 238 6.15 5.85 6.22
CA HIS A 238 6.78 4.60 6.63
C HIS A 238 7.78 4.11 5.56
N PRO A 239 8.79 4.92 5.17
CA PRO A 239 9.89 4.43 4.35
C PRO A 239 10.68 3.42 5.17
N LEU A 240 10.75 2.17 4.70
CA LEU A 240 11.37 1.07 5.44
C LEU A 240 12.80 0.80 4.96
N PRO A 241 13.81 1.45 5.56
CA PRO A 241 15.11 0.82 5.75
C PRO A 241 15.23 0.44 7.24
N ASN A 242 15.25 -0.86 7.54
CA ASN A 242 15.64 -1.44 8.83
C ASN A 242 14.66 -1.39 10.02
N ALA A 243 13.36 -1.63 9.82
CA ALA A 243 12.46 -1.88 10.95
C ALA A 243 12.65 -3.32 11.47
N ASN A 244 12.93 -3.50 12.76
CA ASN A 244 12.99 -4.83 13.38
C ASN A 244 11.61 -5.50 13.51
N TYR A 245 10.53 -4.71 13.42
CA TYR A 245 9.16 -5.15 13.60
C TYR A 245 8.38 -5.19 12.29
N SER A 246 7.51 -6.20 12.16
CA SER A 246 6.62 -6.35 11.02
C SER A 246 5.63 -5.17 10.94
N PRO A 247 5.57 -4.43 9.82
CA PRO A 247 4.68 -3.28 9.69
C PRO A 247 3.21 -3.69 9.43
N PHE A 248 2.98 -4.96 9.08
CA PHE A 248 1.68 -5.43 8.64
C PHE A 248 0.66 -5.54 9.77
N SER A 249 1.09 -5.81 11.00
CA SER A 249 0.20 -5.76 12.17
C SER A 249 -0.31 -4.34 12.41
N THR A 250 0.56 -3.33 12.28
CA THR A 250 0.18 -1.93 12.31
C THR A 250 -0.81 -1.61 11.18
N PHE A 251 -0.55 -2.04 9.94
CA PHE A 251 -1.47 -1.79 8.83
C PHE A 251 -2.85 -2.42 9.07
N MET A 252 -2.92 -3.65 9.56
CA MET A 252 -4.19 -4.31 9.93
C MET A 252 -4.97 -3.48 10.96
N HIS A 253 -4.30 -3.03 12.03
CA HIS A 253 -4.93 -2.24 13.07
C HIS A 253 -5.43 -0.88 12.55
N LEU A 254 -4.64 -0.20 11.72
CA LEU A 254 -5.05 1.09 11.13
C LEU A 254 -6.26 0.94 10.20
N VAL A 255 -6.28 -0.09 9.36
CA VAL A 255 -7.41 -0.42 8.49
C VAL A 255 -8.68 -0.66 9.30
N GLN A 256 -8.58 -1.38 10.43
CA GLN A 256 -9.70 -1.62 11.33
C GLN A 256 -10.20 -0.34 12.00
N ASN A 257 -9.28 0.48 12.54
CA ASN A 257 -9.64 1.74 13.19
C ASN A 257 -10.32 2.74 12.25
N LEU A 258 -9.90 2.75 10.98
CA LEU A 258 -10.51 3.56 9.94
C LEU A 258 -11.80 2.94 9.37
N SER A 259 -12.18 1.74 9.83
CA SER A 259 -13.34 0.99 9.35
C SER A 259 -13.29 0.68 7.84
N LEU A 260 -12.08 0.45 7.31
CA LEU A 260 -11.85 0.16 5.89
C LEU A 260 -11.96 -1.33 5.61
N SER A 261 -12.32 -1.68 4.37
CA SER A 261 -12.28 -3.08 3.91
C SER A 261 -10.84 -3.56 3.84
N SER A 262 -10.47 -4.42 4.79
CA SER A 262 -9.16 -5.05 4.80
C SER A 262 -8.87 -5.86 3.55
N GLU A 263 -9.88 -6.50 2.94
CA GLU A 263 -9.68 -7.22 1.68
C GLU A 263 -9.27 -6.26 0.55
N MET A 264 -10.06 -5.21 0.31
CA MET A 264 -9.75 -4.20 -0.70
C MET A 264 -8.41 -3.50 -0.44
N PHE A 265 -8.06 -3.29 0.84
CA PHE A 265 -6.77 -2.70 1.21
C PHE A 265 -5.61 -3.58 0.73
N TYR A 266 -5.62 -4.88 1.03
CA TYR A 266 -4.54 -5.77 0.58
C TYR A 266 -4.57 -6.04 -0.92
N GLU A 267 -5.72 -5.93 -1.58
CA GLU A 267 -5.73 -5.97 -3.05
C GLU A 267 -5.00 -4.79 -3.66
N GLN A 268 -5.26 -3.56 -3.20
CA GLN A 268 -4.63 -2.35 -3.72
C GLN A 268 -3.17 -2.20 -3.23
N PHE A 269 -2.85 -2.68 -2.03
CA PHE A 269 -1.50 -2.61 -1.47
C PHE A 269 -0.52 -3.57 -2.14
N LEU A 270 -1.00 -4.54 -2.94
CA LEU A 270 -0.17 -5.55 -3.58
C LEU A 270 0.92 -4.93 -4.50
N ASP A 271 0.63 -3.82 -5.16
CA ASP A 271 1.59 -3.12 -6.03
C ASP A 271 2.75 -2.53 -5.20
N ILE A 272 2.43 -1.90 -4.08
CA ILE A 272 3.42 -1.36 -3.14
C ILE A 272 4.23 -2.50 -2.51
N PHE A 273 3.56 -3.59 -2.12
CA PHE A 273 4.24 -4.78 -1.62
C PHE A 273 5.23 -5.34 -2.65
N THR A 274 4.81 -5.47 -3.90
CA THR A 274 5.65 -5.98 -5.00
C THR A 274 6.90 -5.12 -5.20
N LEU A 275 6.73 -3.79 -5.25
CA LEU A 275 7.85 -2.85 -5.36
C LEU A 275 8.83 -3.00 -4.20
N ARG A 276 8.31 -3.08 -2.96
CA ARG A 276 9.12 -3.17 -1.74
C ARG A 276 9.81 -4.51 -1.58
N ILE A 277 9.19 -5.61 -1.98
CA ILE A 277 9.83 -6.94 -2.04
C ILE A 277 10.99 -6.94 -3.03
N ARG A 278 10.79 -6.40 -4.24
CA ARG A 278 11.85 -6.29 -5.26
C ARG A 278 13.05 -5.48 -4.76
N ASN A 279 12.79 -4.44 -3.97
CA ASN A 279 13.82 -3.60 -3.36
C ASN A 279 14.34 -4.13 -2.01
N GLN A 280 13.91 -5.32 -1.58
CA GLN A 280 14.34 -5.98 -0.34
C GLN A 280 14.07 -5.15 0.94
N TYR A 281 12.96 -4.40 0.97
CA TYR A 281 12.58 -3.57 2.13
C TYR A 281 11.90 -4.36 3.27
N TYR A 282 11.61 -5.64 3.04
CA TYR A 282 10.98 -6.51 4.03
C TYR A 282 11.92 -7.64 4.44
N TYR A 283 12.04 -7.86 5.75
CA TYR A 283 12.71 -9.05 6.29
C TYR A 283 11.82 -10.29 6.15
N PHE A 284 12.45 -11.46 6.25
CA PHE A 284 11.78 -12.76 6.19
C PHE A 284 10.57 -12.84 7.12
N HIS A 285 10.72 -12.50 8.41
CA HIS A 285 9.64 -12.58 9.39
C HIS A 285 8.49 -11.63 9.09
N HIS A 286 8.75 -10.46 8.50
CA HIS A 286 7.68 -9.53 8.11
C HIS A 286 6.72 -10.18 7.12
N VAL A 287 7.26 -10.83 6.09
CA VAL A 287 6.45 -11.50 5.07
C VAL A 287 5.77 -12.74 5.64
N GLY A 288 6.47 -13.49 6.50
CA GLY A 288 5.90 -14.62 7.21
C GLY A 288 4.66 -14.23 8.00
N ASP A 289 4.74 -13.19 8.83
CA ASP A 289 3.62 -12.69 9.62
C ASP A 289 2.44 -12.24 8.74
N LEU A 290 2.71 -11.57 7.61
CA LEU A 290 1.66 -11.17 6.67
C LEU A 290 0.95 -12.39 6.08
N LEU A 291 1.70 -13.37 5.58
CA LEU A 291 1.12 -14.58 4.97
C LEU A 291 0.30 -15.37 5.98
N ARG A 292 0.76 -15.44 7.25
CA ARG A 292 -0.02 -16.02 8.35
C ARG A 292 -1.33 -15.28 8.59
N ALA A 293 -1.30 -13.95 8.57
CA ALA A 293 -2.50 -13.13 8.73
C ALA A 293 -3.47 -13.28 7.54
N LEU A 294 -2.97 -13.57 6.34
CA LEU A 294 -3.77 -13.77 5.12
C LEU A 294 -4.24 -15.22 4.92
N LYS A 295 -3.91 -16.17 5.79
CA LYS A 295 -4.19 -17.61 5.60
C LYS A 295 -5.66 -17.95 5.34
N SER A 296 -6.60 -17.19 5.91
CA SER A 296 -8.05 -17.38 5.72
C SER A 296 -8.59 -16.68 4.47
N ARG A 297 -7.74 -15.94 3.74
CA ARG A 297 -8.06 -15.19 2.52
C ARG A 297 -7.26 -15.77 1.37
N GLU A 298 -7.66 -16.95 0.94
CA GLU A 298 -6.88 -17.85 0.08
C GLU A 298 -6.37 -17.17 -1.20
N THR A 299 -7.23 -16.39 -1.86
CA THR A 299 -6.87 -15.60 -3.06
C THR A 299 -5.78 -14.56 -2.79
N LEU A 300 -5.90 -13.82 -1.68
CA LEU A 300 -4.89 -12.82 -1.28
C LEU A 300 -3.58 -13.51 -0.89
N PHE A 301 -3.65 -14.56 -0.08
CA PHE A 301 -2.49 -15.38 0.25
C PHE A 301 -1.74 -15.82 -1.01
N GLY A 302 -2.46 -16.38 -1.99
CA GLY A 302 -1.89 -16.83 -3.25
C GLY A 302 -1.18 -15.71 -4.02
N LYS A 303 -1.82 -14.55 -4.16
CA LYS A 303 -1.24 -13.36 -4.82
C LYS A 303 0.06 -12.91 -4.12
N TYR A 304 0.04 -12.76 -2.80
CA TYR A 304 1.19 -12.29 -2.03
C TYR A 304 2.35 -13.31 -2.01
N PHE A 305 2.05 -14.60 -1.83
CA PHE A 305 3.06 -15.65 -1.88
C PHE A 305 3.69 -15.79 -3.27
N GLN A 306 2.89 -15.63 -4.33
CA GLN A 306 3.40 -15.62 -5.69
C GLN A 306 4.36 -14.45 -5.93
N VAL A 307 4.02 -13.24 -5.47
CA VAL A 307 4.93 -12.09 -5.56
C VAL A 307 6.23 -12.34 -4.79
N TYR A 308 6.14 -12.79 -3.53
CA TYR A 308 7.31 -13.12 -2.73
C TYR A 308 8.20 -14.16 -3.42
N SER A 309 7.62 -15.29 -3.83
CA SER A 309 8.35 -16.36 -4.50
C SER A 309 8.89 -15.98 -5.87
N THR A 310 8.38 -14.94 -6.52
CA THR A 310 8.88 -14.45 -7.82
C THR A 310 10.13 -13.59 -7.69
N TRP A 311 10.33 -12.90 -6.57
CA TRP A 311 11.43 -11.94 -6.42
C TRP A 311 12.51 -12.37 -5.43
N ILE A 312 12.23 -13.39 -4.62
CA ILE A 312 13.16 -13.91 -3.61
C ILE A 312 13.88 -15.16 -4.12
N ASN A 313 15.06 -15.44 -3.55
CA ASN A 313 15.85 -16.63 -3.87
C ASN A 313 15.13 -17.93 -3.44
N GLU A 314 15.51 -19.05 -4.04
CA GLU A 314 14.84 -20.34 -3.78
C GLU A 314 14.98 -20.80 -2.33
N ASP A 315 16.14 -20.57 -1.70
CA ASP A 315 16.41 -21.01 -0.31
C ASP A 315 15.48 -20.33 0.70
N GLU A 316 15.29 -19.02 0.57
CA GLU A 316 14.39 -18.26 1.44
C GLU A 316 12.93 -18.61 1.19
N VAL A 317 12.55 -18.92 -0.06
CA VAL A 317 11.21 -19.45 -0.37
C VAL A 317 10.98 -20.82 0.27
N TRP A 318 11.98 -21.70 0.26
CA TRP A 318 11.93 -22.99 0.96
C TRP A 318 11.75 -22.82 2.46
N LYS A 319 12.57 -21.94 3.07
CA LYS A 319 12.45 -21.60 4.50
C LYS A 319 11.09 -21.02 4.84
N MET A 320 10.51 -20.18 3.97
CA MET A 320 9.18 -19.60 4.17
C MET A 320 8.10 -20.68 4.19
N PHE A 321 8.18 -21.65 3.26
CA PHE A 321 7.28 -22.81 3.27
C PHE A 321 7.36 -23.58 4.60
N LEU A 322 8.57 -23.91 5.07
CA LEU A 322 8.76 -24.61 6.34
C LEU A 322 8.20 -23.79 7.51
N TYR A 323 8.53 -22.49 7.55
CA TYR A 323 8.05 -21.57 8.57
C TYR A 323 6.52 -21.51 8.66
N LEU A 324 5.83 -21.45 7.51
CA LEU A 324 4.37 -21.40 7.47
C LEU A 324 3.75 -22.67 8.03
N PHE A 325 4.26 -23.85 7.68
CA PHE A 325 3.76 -25.12 8.19
C PHE A 325 4.04 -25.35 9.68
N GLU A 326 5.19 -24.88 10.18
CA GLU A 326 5.53 -24.98 11.60
C GLU A 326 4.64 -24.09 12.47
N ASN A 327 4.17 -22.95 11.94
CA ASN A 327 3.55 -21.89 12.74
C ASN A 327 2.07 -21.65 12.40
N THR A 328 1.49 -22.39 11.44
CA THR A 328 0.18 -22.04 10.87
C THR A 328 -0.58 -23.28 10.42
N ASP A 329 -1.86 -23.34 10.79
CA ASP A 329 -2.81 -24.25 10.16
C ASP A 329 -3.21 -23.72 8.78
N LEU A 330 -2.99 -24.53 7.73
CA LEU A 330 -3.13 -24.15 6.33
C LEU A 330 -4.28 -24.92 5.68
N SER A 331 -5.22 -24.20 5.06
CA SER A 331 -6.29 -24.82 4.28
C SER A 331 -5.74 -25.53 3.04
N GLU A 332 -6.54 -26.43 2.46
CA GLU A 332 -6.18 -27.13 1.22
C GLU A 332 -5.86 -26.17 0.07
N MET A 333 -6.61 -25.06 -0.07
CA MET A 333 -6.35 -24.08 -1.13
C MET A 333 -5.03 -23.33 -0.91
N VAL A 334 -4.69 -22.99 0.33
CA VAL A 334 -3.38 -22.41 0.68
C VAL A 334 -2.26 -23.40 0.37
N GLN A 335 -2.43 -24.67 0.71
CA GLN A 335 -1.49 -25.74 0.36
C GLN A 335 -1.30 -25.85 -1.16
N ASN A 336 -2.37 -25.76 -1.94
CA ASN A 336 -2.30 -25.76 -3.40
C ASN A 336 -1.50 -24.57 -3.95
N HIS A 337 -1.67 -23.37 -3.38
CA HIS A 337 -0.84 -22.21 -3.75
C HIS A 337 0.64 -22.41 -3.43
N LEU A 338 0.96 -23.06 -2.29
CA LEU A 338 2.34 -23.41 -1.94
C LEU A 338 2.90 -24.40 -2.97
N VAL A 339 2.20 -25.52 -3.22
CA VAL A 339 2.60 -26.53 -4.20
C VAL A 339 2.84 -25.89 -5.57
N LEU A 340 1.91 -25.10 -6.10
CA LEU A 340 2.03 -24.47 -7.42
C LEU A 340 3.27 -23.57 -7.54
N ASN A 341 3.57 -22.75 -6.53
CA ASN A 341 4.71 -21.84 -6.57
C ASN A 341 6.04 -22.58 -6.36
N LEU A 342 6.09 -23.53 -5.43
CA LEU A 342 7.28 -24.35 -5.18
C LEU A 342 7.57 -25.25 -6.40
N ALA A 343 6.58 -25.97 -6.91
CA ALA A 343 6.68 -26.78 -8.12
C ALA A 343 7.12 -25.98 -9.36
N LYS A 344 6.82 -24.69 -9.44
CA LYS A 344 7.29 -23.84 -10.53
C LYS A 344 8.77 -23.46 -10.39
N ARG A 345 9.22 -23.24 -9.15
CA ARG A 345 10.56 -22.71 -8.80
C ARG A 345 11.63 -23.79 -8.70
N PHE A 346 11.40 -24.83 -7.92
CA PHE A 346 12.40 -25.86 -7.62
C PHE A 346 12.85 -26.78 -8.78
N PRO A 347 12.20 -26.86 -9.95
CA PRO A 347 12.72 -27.67 -11.06
C PRO A 347 13.88 -27.02 -11.83
N THR A 348 14.34 -25.83 -11.44
CA THR A 348 15.64 -25.28 -11.88
C THR A 348 16.74 -25.44 -10.84
N ALA A 349 16.41 -26.00 -9.67
CA ALA A 349 17.38 -26.25 -8.62
C ALA A 349 18.32 -27.40 -8.99
N ASP A 350 19.52 -27.34 -8.44
CA ASP A 350 20.47 -28.45 -8.46
C ASP A 350 19.84 -29.70 -7.82
N ILE A 351 20.02 -30.87 -8.44
CA ILE A 351 19.37 -32.12 -8.01
C ILE A 351 19.79 -32.50 -6.59
N ASP A 352 21.08 -32.33 -6.25
CA ASP A 352 21.61 -32.68 -4.93
C ASP A 352 21.12 -31.70 -3.87
N LYS A 353 21.02 -30.41 -4.24
CA LYS A 353 20.39 -29.39 -3.40
C LYS A 353 18.94 -29.71 -3.10
N PHE A 354 18.12 -30.01 -4.12
CA PHE A 354 16.71 -30.34 -3.92
C PHE A 354 16.55 -31.60 -3.05
N TYR A 355 17.41 -32.61 -3.26
CA TYR A 355 17.46 -33.79 -2.38
C TYR A 355 17.77 -33.41 -0.92
N HIS A 356 18.75 -32.53 -0.69
CA HIS A 356 19.10 -32.04 0.63
C HIS A 356 17.95 -31.27 1.30
N ASP A 357 17.25 -30.43 0.55
CA ASP A 357 16.10 -29.65 1.03
C ASP A 357 14.94 -30.54 1.47
N ILE A 358 14.59 -31.56 0.69
CA ILE A 358 13.56 -32.54 1.05
C ILE A 358 13.99 -33.36 2.27
N LYS A 359 15.25 -33.79 2.35
CA LYS A 359 15.77 -34.50 3.53
C LYS A 359 15.76 -33.63 4.78
N SER A 360 16.06 -32.34 4.66
CA SER A 360 15.96 -31.37 5.74
C SER A 360 14.51 -31.19 6.20
N ALA A 361 13.57 -31.09 5.25
CA ALA A 361 12.14 -31.03 5.53
C ALA A 361 11.60 -32.31 6.19
N GLN A 362 12.12 -33.48 5.82
CA GLN A 362 11.81 -34.75 6.47
C GLN A 362 12.24 -34.75 7.94
N ASN A 363 13.45 -34.29 8.26
CA ASN A 363 13.93 -34.25 9.65
C ASN A 363 13.07 -33.34 10.55
N ARG A 364 12.33 -32.39 9.96
CA ARG A 364 11.40 -31.50 10.66
C ARG A 364 10.00 -32.09 10.84
N LEU A 365 9.72 -33.28 10.30
CA LEU A 365 8.41 -33.93 10.43
C LEU A 365 8.05 -34.27 11.88
N GLU A 366 9.07 -34.47 12.73
CA GLU A 366 8.90 -34.68 14.17
C GLU A 366 8.51 -33.40 14.92
N THR A 367 8.93 -32.22 14.44
CA THR A 367 8.61 -30.92 15.06
C THR A 367 7.25 -30.37 14.64
N ILE A 368 6.64 -30.94 13.59
CA ILE A 368 5.31 -30.58 13.13
C ILE A 368 4.26 -31.31 13.97
N THR A 369 3.23 -30.57 14.39
CA THR A 369 2.13 -31.13 15.21
C THR A 369 1.44 -32.28 14.47
N SER A 370 0.97 -33.28 15.22
CA SER A 370 0.33 -34.47 14.65
C SER A 370 -0.86 -34.16 13.73
N VAL A 371 -1.58 -33.07 14.00
CA VAL A 371 -2.74 -32.60 13.23
C VAL A 371 -2.36 -32.10 11.84
N HIS A 372 -1.18 -31.51 11.67
CA HIS A 372 -0.74 -30.93 10.38
C HIS A 372 0.22 -31.84 9.61
N ARG A 373 0.66 -32.94 10.21
CA ARG A 373 1.64 -33.87 9.62
C ARG A 373 1.18 -34.46 8.30
N GLU A 374 -0.10 -34.83 8.18
CA GLU A 374 -0.65 -35.38 6.94
C GLU A 374 -0.63 -34.35 5.81
N SER A 375 -1.10 -33.14 6.06
CA SER A 375 -1.09 -32.04 5.09
C SER A 375 0.32 -31.65 4.66
N TYR A 376 1.27 -31.62 5.60
CA TYR A 376 2.67 -31.34 5.31
C TYR A 376 3.29 -32.39 4.37
N VAL A 377 3.05 -33.68 4.66
CA VAL A 377 3.52 -34.78 3.80
C VAL A 377 2.91 -34.68 2.40
N LYS A 378 1.60 -34.42 2.29
CA LYS A 378 0.92 -34.24 0.99
C LYS A 378 1.56 -33.15 0.14
N VAL A 379 1.92 -32.01 0.75
CA VAL A 379 2.58 -30.92 0.02
C VAL A 379 3.99 -31.31 -0.41
N LEU A 380 4.79 -31.96 0.44
CA LEU A 380 6.11 -32.47 0.06
C LEU A 380 6.04 -33.48 -1.08
N GLU A 381 5.11 -34.44 -0.99
CA GLU A 381 4.83 -35.44 -2.02
C GLU A 381 4.48 -34.79 -3.36
N ALA A 382 3.64 -33.76 -3.35
CA ALA A 382 3.26 -33.03 -4.56
C ALA A 382 4.44 -32.26 -5.19
N ILE A 383 5.32 -31.66 -4.37
CA ILE A 383 6.52 -30.97 -4.85
C ILE A 383 7.52 -31.96 -5.46
N ILE A 384 7.75 -33.11 -4.82
CA ILE A 384 8.59 -34.21 -5.35
C ILE A 384 8.02 -34.69 -6.69
N SER A 385 6.70 -34.90 -6.76
CA SER A 385 6.02 -35.33 -7.99
C SER A 385 6.26 -34.34 -9.14
N ALA A 386 6.10 -33.04 -8.87
CA ALA A 386 6.31 -32.02 -9.89
C ALA A 386 7.78 -31.91 -10.34
N PHE A 387 8.73 -32.08 -9.41
CA PHE A 387 10.15 -32.10 -9.74
C PHE A 387 10.49 -33.28 -10.67
N VAL A 388 10.08 -34.50 -10.30
CA VAL A 388 10.35 -35.71 -11.10
C VAL A 388 9.69 -35.64 -12.48
N ASP A 389 8.44 -35.17 -12.55
CA ASP A 389 7.72 -35.03 -13.81
C ASP A 389 8.38 -34.00 -14.75
N LYS A 390 8.88 -32.88 -14.24
CA LYS A 390 9.56 -31.90 -15.08
C LYS A 390 10.90 -32.42 -15.64
N HIS A 391 11.63 -33.25 -14.89
CA HIS A 391 12.81 -33.96 -15.37
C HIS A 391 12.50 -35.19 -16.25
N ARG A 392 11.22 -35.47 -16.53
CA ARG A 392 10.75 -36.56 -17.41
C ARG A 392 10.75 -36.18 -18.89
N TYR A 393 10.44 -34.93 -19.23
CA TYR A 393 10.09 -34.55 -20.61
C TYR A 393 10.89 -33.39 -21.22
N ASN A 394 11.68 -32.66 -20.43
CA ASN A 394 12.16 -31.35 -20.89
C ASN A 394 13.55 -31.41 -21.55
N THR A 395 13.58 -31.39 -22.88
CA THR A 395 14.79 -31.32 -23.72
C THR A 395 15.61 -30.03 -23.55
N ARG A 396 15.10 -29.03 -22.81
CA ARG A 396 15.79 -27.74 -22.55
C ARG A 396 16.64 -27.71 -21.26
N TYR A 397 16.47 -28.66 -20.33
CA TYR A 397 17.23 -28.70 -19.08
C TYR A 397 18.16 -29.91 -19.07
N CYS A 398 19.44 -29.67 -18.78
CA CYS A 398 20.54 -30.45 -19.36
C CYS A 398 20.72 -31.91 -18.92
N TYR A 399 20.02 -32.47 -17.93
CA TYR A 399 20.25 -33.88 -17.57
C TYR A 399 18.98 -34.59 -17.05
N PRO A 400 18.58 -35.73 -17.66
CA PRO A 400 17.59 -36.61 -17.06
C PRO A 400 18.10 -37.17 -15.73
N LEU A 401 17.21 -37.38 -14.75
CA LEU A 401 17.57 -38.03 -13.48
C LEU A 401 18.18 -39.41 -13.75
N THR A 402 19.32 -39.69 -13.13
CA THR A 402 19.96 -41.01 -13.17
C THR A 402 19.15 -42.04 -12.39
N GLU A 403 19.38 -43.34 -12.67
CA GLU A 403 18.73 -44.41 -11.92
C GLU A 403 19.03 -44.32 -10.41
N GLN A 404 20.26 -43.98 -10.04
CA GLN A 404 20.66 -43.80 -8.64
C GLN A 404 19.90 -42.66 -7.96
N GLN A 405 19.76 -41.50 -8.63
CA GLN A 405 19.01 -40.37 -8.10
C GLN A 405 17.52 -40.70 -7.95
N LEU A 406 16.92 -41.39 -8.93
CA LEU A 406 15.53 -41.86 -8.83
C LEU A 406 15.35 -42.83 -7.65
N LYS A 407 16.29 -43.76 -7.43
CA LYS A 407 16.28 -44.66 -6.25
C LYS A 407 16.36 -43.87 -4.93
N GLN A 408 17.18 -42.81 -4.89
CA GLN A 408 17.29 -41.94 -3.72
C GLN A 408 15.98 -41.18 -3.44
N PHE A 409 15.36 -40.56 -4.46
CA PHE A 409 14.06 -39.89 -4.31
C PHE A 409 12.95 -40.87 -3.95
N PHE A 410 12.97 -42.10 -4.49
CA PHE A 410 12.00 -43.13 -4.15
C PHE A 410 12.07 -43.49 -2.66
N ARG A 411 13.27 -43.78 -2.15
CA ARG A 411 13.49 -44.07 -0.72
C ARG A 411 13.06 -42.90 0.17
N LEU A 412 13.39 -41.67 -0.26
CA LEU A 412 13.02 -40.46 0.46
C LEU A 412 11.49 -40.28 0.52
N ALA A 413 10.79 -40.43 -0.61
CA ALA A 413 9.34 -40.37 -0.65
C ALA A 413 8.68 -41.46 0.21
N LEU A 414 9.16 -42.71 0.13
CA LEU A 414 8.67 -43.81 0.97
C LEU A 414 8.80 -43.49 2.46
N SER A 415 9.92 -42.89 2.86
CA SER A 415 10.17 -42.51 4.26
C SER A 415 9.36 -41.29 4.73
N LEU A 416 8.68 -40.58 3.83
CA LEU A 416 7.73 -39.51 4.16
C LEU A 416 6.29 -40.03 4.26
N SER A 417 5.97 -41.14 3.59
CA SER A 417 4.60 -41.64 3.46
C SER A 417 4.01 -42.10 4.80
N LEU A 418 2.82 -41.59 5.12
CA LEU A 418 2.07 -42.01 6.32
C LEU A 418 1.15 -43.20 6.06
N THR A 419 0.78 -43.44 4.79
CA THR A 419 -0.21 -44.45 4.38
C THR A 419 0.26 -45.36 3.24
N TYR A 420 1.52 -45.25 2.80
CA TYR A 420 2.18 -46.12 1.81
C TYR A 420 1.34 -46.40 0.55
N ASN A 421 0.65 -45.38 0.03
CA ASN A 421 -0.16 -45.54 -1.18
C ASN A 421 0.70 -45.37 -2.46
N LEU A 422 1.27 -46.47 -2.95
CA LEU A 422 2.12 -46.50 -4.14
C LEU A 422 1.43 -46.05 -5.44
N LYS A 423 0.10 -45.90 -5.45
CA LYS A 423 -0.66 -45.40 -6.61
C LYS A 423 -0.66 -43.88 -6.72
N GLN A 424 -0.25 -43.15 -5.68
CA GLN A 424 -0.19 -41.69 -5.72
C GLN A 424 0.86 -41.19 -6.72
N PRO A 425 0.68 -39.98 -7.29
CA PRO A 425 1.53 -39.44 -8.35
C PRO A 425 3.05 -39.51 -8.13
N PRO A 426 3.62 -39.13 -6.96
CA PRO A 426 5.08 -39.15 -6.81
C PRO A 426 5.67 -40.56 -6.92
N TYR A 427 5.00 -41.58 -6.37
CA TYR A 427 5.46 -42.96 -6.41
C TYR A 427 5.29 -43.54 -7.80
N SER A 428 4.10 -43.41 -8.38
CA SER A 428 3.80 -43.97 -9.70
C SER A 428 4.74 -43.44 -10.79
N LEU A 429 5.08 -42.15 -10.78
CA LEU A 429 6.01 -41.53 -11.73
C LEU A 429 7.45 -42.06 -11.60
N ILE A 430 7.93 -42.22 -10.36
CA ILE A 430 9.28 -42.73 -10.09
C ILE A 430 9.36 -44.23 -10.44
N ILE A 431 8.34 -45.01 -10.09
CA ILE A 431 8.24 -46.45 -10.34
C ILE A 431 8.17 -46.73 -11.84
N GLU A 432 7.30 -46.02 -12.57
CA GLU A 432 7.20 -46.12 -14.04
C GLU A 432 8.59 -45.94 -14.68
N ARG A 433 9.37 -44.98 -14.19
CA ARG A 433 10.70 -44.70 -14.74
C ARG A 433 11.73 -45.76 -14.36
N LEU A 434 11.87 -46.05 -13.06
CA LEU A 434 12.87 -47.00 -12.53
C LEU A 434 12.71 -48.40 -13.12
N VAL A 435 11.46 -48.89 -13.17
CA VAL A 435 11.13 -50.27 -13.48
C VAL A 435 10.84 -50.45 -14.97
N PHE A 436 10.07 -49.55 -15.59
CA PHE A 436 9.49 -49.80 -16.92
C PHE A 436 10.12 -48.97 -18.06
N LYS A 437 10.86 -47.89 -17.78
CA LYS A 437 11.44 -47.03 -18.84
C LYS A 437 12.96 -47.02 -18.91
N THR A 438 13.64 -47.19 -17.78
CA THR A 438 15.12 -47.23 -17.76
C THR A 438 15.57 -48.59 -18.28
N GLY A 439 15.83 -48.72 -19.59
CA GLY A 439 16.16 -50.01 -20.24
C GLY A 439 15.36 -50.34 -21.51
N ALA A 440 14.37 -49.51 -21.86
CA ALA A 440 13.50 -49.72 -23.03
C ALA A 440 14.21 -49.61 -24.40
N GLN A 441 15.50 -49.24 -24.43
CA GLN A 441 16.29 -49.12 -25.66
C GLN A 441 16.91 -50.45 -26.15
N SER A 442 16.78 -51.54 -25.40
CA SER A 442 17.17 -52.87 -25.87
C SER A 442 16.28 -53.29 -27.06
N HIS A 443 16.91 -53.58 -28.21
CA HIS A 443 16.22 -54.06 -29.40
C HIS A 443 15.82 -55.54 -29.29
N ASN A 444 16.36 -56.28 -28.31
CA ASN A 444 16.05 -57.69 -28.09
C ASN A 444 14.96 -57.82 -27.02
N LYS A 445 13.79 -58.35 -27.41
CA LYS A 445 12.62 -58.53 -26.54
C LYS A 445 12.92 -59.42 -25.32
N ILE A 446 13.71 -60.48 -25.48
CA ILE A 446 14.05 -61.40 -24.37
C ILE A 446 14.92 -60.67 -23.34
N GLN A 447 15.95 -59.95 -23.80
CA GLN A 447 16.80 -59.15 -22.90
C GLN A 447 16.00 -58.02 -22.22
N LYS A 448 15.06 -57.41 -22.95
CA LYS A 448 14.15 -56.39 -22.40
C LYS A 448 13.25 -56.96 -21.29
N MET A 449 12.74 -58.19 -21.45
CA MET A 449 11.96 -58.88 -20.42
C MET A 449 12.82 -59.33 -19.23
N GLN A 450 14.02 -59.88 -19.47
CA GLN A 450 14.96 -60.24 -18.40
C GLN A 450 15.30 -59.04 -17.53
N LEU A 451 15.63 -57.91 -18.16
CA LEU A 451 15.92 -56.65 -17.45
C LEU A 451 14.71 -56.13 -16.67
N LEU A 452 13.49 -56.30 -17.18
CA LEU A 452 12.27 -55.95 -16.44
C LEU A 452 12.11 -56.81 -15.19
N PHE A 453 12.30 -58.12 -15.28
CA PHE A 453 12.21 -59.01 -14.11
C PHE A 453 13.30 -58.70 -13.08
N GLU A 454 14.53 -58.45 -13.51
CA GLU A 454 15.62 -58.01 -12.61
C GLU A 454 15.25 -56.71 -11.87
N LYS A 455 14.66 -55.74 -12.58
CA LYS A 455 14.19 -54.48 -12.00
C LYS A 455 13.00 -54.63 -11.07
N LEU A 456 12.07 -55.55 -11.36
CA LEU A 456 10.94 -55.86 -10.49
C LEU A 456 11.43 -56.52 -9.19
N ILE A 457 12.43 -57.42 -9.28
CA ILE A 457 13.05 -58.05 -8.10
C ILE A 457 13.80 -56.99 -7.26
N ASP A 458 14.61 -56.13 -7.89
CA ASP A 458 15.29 -55.03 -7.19
C ASP A 458 14.27 -54.07 -6.54
N PHE A 459 13.17 -53.76 -7.24
CA PHE A 459 12.10 -52.92 -6.72
C PHE A 459 11.44 -53.52 -5.47
N ASP A 460 11.05 -54.80 -5.52
CA ASP A 460 10.46 -55.54 -4.40
C ASP A 460 11.39 -55.57 -3.18
N GLN A 461 12.68 -55.85 -3.39
CA GLN A 461 13.69 -55.87 -2.32
C GLN A 461 13.92 -54.51 -1.64
N ASN A 462 13.56 -53.41 -2.29
CA ASN A 462 13.71 -52.06 -1.76
C ASN A 462 12.42 -51.50 -1.12
N LEU A 463 11.32 -52.27 -1.09
CA LEU A 463 10.08 -51.89 -0.42
C LEU A 463 10.06 -52.36 1.04
N PRO A 464 9.41 -51.60 1.95
CA PRO A 464 9.03 -52.12 3.25
C PRO A 464 8.22 -53.43 3.13
N PRO A 465 8.46 -54.44 4.00
CA PRO A 465 7.80 -55.76 3.90
C PRO A 465 6.27 -55.71 3.99
N THR A 466 5.73 -54.60 4.47
CA THR A 466 4.29 -54.36 4.65
C THR A 466 3.59 -53.88 3.39
N ILE A 467 4.32 -53.60 2.30
CA ILE A 467 3.77 -53.06 1.06
C ILE A 467 3.78 -54.15 -0.01
N ASP A 468 2.61 -54.41 -0.60
CA ASP A 468 2.50 -55.29 -1.76
C ASP A 468 2.97 -54.56 -3.05
N PRO A 469 4.05 -55.01 -3.71
CA PRO A 469 4.54 -54.41 -4.94
C PRO A 469 3.52 -54.44 -6.08
N ALA A 470 2.59 -55.40 -6.08
CA ALA A 470 1.57 -55.51 -7.12
C ALA A 470 0.62 -54.30 -7.13
N LEU A 471 0.46 -53.61 -5.99
CA LEU A 471 -0.37 -52.40 -5.89
C LEU A 471 0.18 -51.21 -6.67
N ALA A 472 1.47 -51.22 -7.02
CA ALA A 472 2.11 -50.13 -7.76
C ALA A 472 1.99 -50.27 -9.29
N ILE A 473 1.86 -51.49 -9.79
CA ILE A 473 1.96 -51.80 -11.22
C ILE A 473 0.66 -51.41 -11.93
N ARG A 474 0.79 -50.79 -13.10
CA ARG A 474 -0.34 -50.45 -13.98
C ARG A 474 -0.19 -51.15 -15.32
N ASP A 475 -1.27 -51.74 -15.80
CA ASP A 475 -1.29 -52.51 -17.06
C ASP A 475 -0.80 -51.67 -18.27
N GLU A 476 -1.09 -50.37 -18.26
CA GLU A 476 -0.65 -49.42 -19.29
C GLU A 476 0.88 -49.36 -19.47
N TRP A 477 1.66 -49.63 -18.42
CA TRP A 477 3.13 -49.61 -18.45
C TRP A 477 3.73 -50.88 -19.07
N LEU A 478 2.95 -51.95 -19.23
CA LEU A 478 3.38 -53.23 -19.80
C LEU A 478 3.18 -53.31 -21.32
N SER A 479 2.58 -52.29 -21.93
CA SER A 479 2.29 -52.22 -23.38
C SER A 479 3.52 -52.50 -24.25
N ASP A 480 4.66 -51.92 -23.87
CA ASP A 480 5.97 -52.07 -24.52
C ASP A 480 6.66 -53.44 -24.32
N TYR A 481 6.06 -54.31 -23.50
CA TYR A 481 6.56 -55.64 -23.12
C TYR A 481 5.62 -56.78 -23.56
N SER A 482 4.57 -56.45 -24.31
CA SER A 482 3.65 -57.43 -24.87
C SER A 482 4.34 -58.36 -25.88
N LEU A 483 4.20 -59.66 -25.66
CA LEU A 483 4.56 -60.69 -26.63
C LEU A 483 3.30 -61.07 -27.41
N ASN A 484 3.28 -60.73 -28.70
CA ASN A 484 2.33 -61.37 -29.61
C ASN A 484 2.78 -62.82 -29.77
N ILE A 485 2.21 -63.71 -28.97
CA ILE A 485 2.30 -65.15 -29.20
C ILE A 485 1.31 -65.41 -30.33
N SER A 486 1.81 -65.47 -31.57
CA SER A 486 1.03 -66.00 -32.68
C SER A 486 0.67 -67.44 -32.33
N THR A 487 -0.61 -67.67 -32.02
CA THR A 487 -1.18 -69.02 -31.93
C THR A 487 -1.16 -69.59 -33.34
N GLU A 488 -0.23 -70.50 -33.60
CA GLU A 488 -0.29 -71.40 -34.77
C GLU A 488 -1.44 -72.39 -34.64
#